data_AF-A0A4V5TTI8-F1
#
_entry.id   AF-A0A4V5TTI8-F1
#
_cell.length_a   1.000
_cell.length_b   1.000
_cell.length_c   1.000
_cell.angle_alpha   90.00
_cell.angle_beta   90.00
_cell.angle_gamma   90.00
#
_symmetry.space_group_name_H-M   'P 1'
#
loop_
_entity.id
_entity.type
_entity.pdbx_description
1 polymer ?
#
loop_
_entity_poly.entity_id
_entity_poly.type
_entity_poly.pdbx_seq_one_letter_code
_entity_poly.pdbx_strand_id
1 'polypeptide(L)'
;VCKSLGAGRQYRVLKKHLPKTITCIPYTFDTSFDGAFIMNRYNWMEDEKSRSMIFGEYLRNVCYGRKGGIEPPEKEVQGLEEYVSYYYNLA
;
A
#
# COMPACT_ATOMS: atom_id res chain seq x y z
N VAL A 1 -1.51 11.87 -9.27
CA VAL A 1 -0.08 11.54 -9.52
C VAL A 1 0.55 11.18 -8.20
N CYS A 2 1.10 9.96 -8.07
CA CYS A 2 1.72 9.53 -6.83
C CYS A 2 2.88 8.56 -7.07
N LYS A 3 3.75 8.44 -6.07
CA LYS A 3 4.80 7.41 -6.04
C LYS A 3 4.15 6.03 -6.21
N SER A 4 4.76 5.16 -7.00
CA SER A 4 4.38 3.74 -7.07
C SER A 4 4.28 3.12 -5.66
N LEU A 5 5.17 3.56 -4.76
CA LEU A 5 5.04 3.31 -3.33
C LEU A 5 3.87 4.10 -2.72
N GLY A 6 2.85 3.40 -2.22
CA GLY A 6 1.74 3.99 -1.47
C GLY A 6 0.54 4.40 -2.33
N ALA A 7 0.59 4.20 -3.64
CA ALA A 7 -0.55 4.39 -4.55
C ALA A 7 -1.79 3.61 -4.09
N GLY A 8 -1.61 2.38 -3.61
CA GLY A 8 -2.69 1.54 -3.09
C GLY A 8 -3.41 2.16 -1.88
N ARG A 9 -2.68 2.71 -0.91
CA ARG A 9 -3.30 3.38 0.26
C ARG A 9 -4.00 4.66 -0.15
N GLN A 10 -3.36 5.49 -0.96
CA GLN A 10 -3.97 6.74 -1.44
C GLN A 10 -5.26 6.49 -2.19
N TYR A 11 -5.27 5.52 -3.10
CA TYR A 11 -6.48 5.10 -3.81
C TYR A 11 -7.60 4.70 -2.84
N ARG A 12 -7.28 3.92 -1.80
CA ARG A 12 -8.25 3.45 -0.79
C ARG A 12 -8.81 4.56 0.10
N VAL A 13 -7.99 5.56 0.41
CA VAL A 13 -8.45 6.79 1.08
C VAL A 13 -9.45 7.51 0.18
N LEU A 14 -9.07 7.78 -1.07
CA LEU A 14 -9.91 8.49 -2.03
C LEU A 14 -11.23 7.76 -2.28
N LYS A 15 -11.18 6.44 -2.51
CA LYS A 15 -12.38 5.61 -2.72
C LYS A 15 -13.33 5.63 -1.52
N LYS A 16 -12.81 5.71 -0.29
CA LYS A 16 -13.64 5.80 0.92
C LYS A 16 -14.37 7.14 1.03
N HIS A 17 -13.70 8.24 0.69
CA HIS A 17 -14.20 9.59 0.94
C HIS A 17 -14.89 10.24 -0.25
N LEU A 18 -14.61 9.79 -1.47
CA LEU A 18 -15.22 10.34 -2.68
C LEU A 18 -16.56 9.65 -2.99
N PRO A 19 -17.53 10.38 -3.56
CA PRO A 19 -18.74 9.80 -4.12
C PRO A 19 -18.45 8.65 -5.09
N LYS A 20 -19.30 7.61 -5.06
CA LYS A 20 -19.20 6.43 -5.96
C LYS A 20 -19.34 6.78 -7.45
N THR A 21 -19.82 7.99 -7.78
CA THR A 21 -19.90 8.52 -9.14
C THR A 21 -18.55 8.98 -9.69
N ILE A 22 -17.53 9.12 -8.84
CA ILE A 22 -16.18 9.51 -9.24
C ILE A 22 -15.29 8.28 -9.34
N THR A 23 -14.81 8.00 -10.54
CA THR A 23 -13.82 6.94 -10.79
C THR A 23 -12.42 7.45 -10.46
N CYS A 24 -11.76 6.82 -9.49
CA CYS A 24 -10.36 7.08 -9.20
C CYS A 24 -9.46 6.15 -10.02
N ILE A 25 -8.58 6.71 -10.84
CA ILE A 25 -7.60 5.95 -11.62
C ILE A 25 -6.20 6.28 -11.07
N PRO A 26 -5.49 5.30 -10.47
CA PRO A 26 -4.11 5.51 -10.05
C PRO A 26 -3.21 5.78 -11.26
N TYR A 27 -2.48 6.90 -11.23
CA TYR A 27 -1.43 7.21 -12.20
C TYR A 27 -0.10 7.38 -11.46
N THR A 28 0.70 6.32 -11.48
CA THR A 28 1.90 6.17 -10.66
C THR A 28 3.17 6.47 -11.44
N PHE A 29 4.19 7.00 -10.77
CA PHE A 29 5.54 7.12 -11.31
C PHE A 29 6.54 6.30 -10.50
N ASP A 30 7.64 5.93 -11.14
CA ASP A 30 8.72 5.17 -10.52
C ASP A 30 9.34 5.95 -9.35
N THR A 31 9.63 5.23 -8.26
CA THR A 31 10.02 5.86 -7.00
C THR A 31 11.50 5.63 -6.71
N SER A 32 12.24 6.72 -6.48
CA SER A 32 13.57 6.64 -5.88
C SER A 32 13.63 7.47 -4.60
N PHE A 33 14.41 7.01 -3.62
CA PHE A 33 14.59 7.70 -2.34
C PHE A 33 15.95 8.39 -2.22
N ASP A 34 16.97 7.83 -2.86
CA ASP A 34 18.37 8.25 -2.77
C ASP A 34 19.06 8.28 -4.15
N GLY A 35 18.31 8.03 -5.23
CA GLY A 35 18.84 7.98 -6.60
C GLY A 35 19.53 6.65 -6.95
N ALA A 36 19.77 5.76 -5.98
CA ALA A 36 20.49 4.50 -6.22
C ALA A 36 19.59 3.42 -6.81
N PHE A 37 18.36 3.30 -6.29
CA PHE A 37 17.37 2.33 -6.78
C PHE A 37 16.11 3.05 -7.26
N ILE A 38 15.69 2.74 -8.49
CA ILE A 38 14.44 3.23 -9.09
C ILE A 38 13.42 2.09 -9.00
N MET A 39 12.52 2.19 -8.02
CA MET A 39 11.53 1.19 -7.72
C MET A 39 10.27 1.35 -8.58
N ASN A 40 9.89 0.27 -9.25
CA ASN A 40 8.67 0.12 -10.02
C ASN A 40 7.95 -1.19 -9.67
N ARG A 41 6.83 -1.44 -10.34
CA ARG A 41 5.97 -2.61 -10.07
C ARG A 41 6.62 -3.97 -10.37
N TYR A 42 7.72 -4.00 -11.13
CA TYR A 42 8.39 -5.21 -11.58
C TYR A 42 9.65 -5.51 -10.76
N ASN A 43 10.36 -4.48 -10.30
CA ASN A 43 11.66 -4.65 -9.65
C ASN A 43 11.64 -4.42 -8.13
N TRP A 44 10.53 -4.01 -7.51
CA TRP A 44 10.49 -3.70 -6.08
C TRP A 44 10.97 -4.84 -5.16
N MET A 45 11.01 -6.09 -5.65
CA MET A 45 11.50 -7.24 -4.92
C MET A 45 13.03 -7.37 -4.91
N GLU A 46 13.75 -6.65 -5.77
CA GLU A 46 15.19 -6.81 -5.98
C GLU A 46 16.01 -6.14 -4.86
N ASP A 47 15.51 -5.04 -4.29
CA ASP A 47 16.18 -4.31 -3.21
C ASP A 47 15.53 -4.57 -1.83
N GLU A 48 16.36 -4.62 -0.80
CA GLU A 48 15.89 -4.93 0.57
C GLU A 48 15.03 -3.82 1.15
N LYS A 49 15.46 -2.57 0.93
CA LYS A 49 14.74 -1.39 1.40
C LYS A 49 13.39 -1.28 0.70
N SER A 50 13.32 -1.52 -0.61
CA SER A 50 12.04 -1.57 -1.34
C SER A 50 11.10 -2.67 -0.85
N ARG A 51 11.59 -3.90 -0.60
CA ARG A 51 10.78 -4.98 -0.02
C ARG A 51 10.17 -4.58 1.33
N SER A 52 10.99 -4.04 2.23
CA SER A 52 10.55 -3.58 3.55
C SER A 52 9.47 -2.50 3.46
N MET A 53 9.65 -1.53 2.56
CA MET A 53 8.66 -0.47 2.33
C MET A 53 7.33 -1.00 1.80
N ILE A 54 7.36 -1.89 0.80
CA ILE A 54 6.14 -2.49 0.22
C ILE A 54 5.41 -3.35 1.26
N PHE A 55 6.14 -4.11 2.05
CA PHE A 55 5.56 -4.91 3.13
C PHE A 55 4.89 -4.02 4.20
N GLY A 56 5.55 -2.93 4.61
CA GLY A 56 4.95 -1.95 5.52
C GLY A 56 3.69 -1.29 4.93
N GLU A 57 3.68 -1.00 3.63
CA GLU A 57 2.48 -0.53 2.95
C GLU A 57 1.36 -1.57 2.96
N TYR A 58 1.65 -2.84 2.71
CA TYR A 58 0.67 -3.93 2.82
C TYR A 58 0.02 -3.96 4.21
N LEU A 59 0.82 -3.99 5.28
CA LEU A 59 0.33 -4.03 6.66
C LEU A 59 -0.58 -2.84 6.99
N ARG A 60 -0.18 -1.63 6.58
CA ARG A 60 -1.00 -0.42 6.76
C ARG A 60 -2.32 -0.50 6.00
N ASN A 61 -2.30 -0.99 4.76
CA ASN A 61 -3.53 -1.11 3.97
C ASN A 61 -4.54 -2.05 4.63
N VAL A 62 -4.07 -3.20 5.11
CA VAL A 62 -4.93 -4.17 5.82
C VAL A 62 -5.42 -3.58 7.14
N CYS A 63 -4.52 -3.11 7.99
CA CYS A 63 -4.87 -2.70 9.35
C CYS A 63 -5.72 -1.43 9.39
N TYR A 64 -5.40 -0.41 8.58
CA TYR A 64 -6.25 0.77 8.47
C TYR A 64 -7.59 0.45 7.80
N GLY A 65 -7.62 -0.53 6.89
CA GLY A 65 -8.85 -1.06 6.33
C GLY A 65 -9.75 -1.71 7.39
N ARG A 66 -9.19 -2.60 8.21
CA ARG A 66 -9.88 -3.26 9.33
C ARG A 66 -10.39 -2.27 10.39
N LYS A 67 -9.64 -1.19 10.66
CA LYS A 67 -10.06 -0.09 11.55
C LYS A 67 -11.11 0.84 10.92
N GLY A 68 -11.46 0.63 9.66
CA GLY A 68 -12.38 1.49 8.94
C GLY A 68 -11.81 2.87 8.60
N GLY A 69 -10.50 3.07 8.64
CA GLY A 69 -9.86 4.34 8.25
C GLY A 69 -9.78 4.52 6.73
N ILE A 70 -9.69 3.42 5.97
CA ILE A 70 -9.64 3.41 4.51
C ILE A 70 -10.49 2.25 3.97
N GLU A 71 -10.69 2.19 2.64
CA GLU A 71 -11.27 0.99 2.02
C GLU A 71 -10.32 -0.21 2.20
N PRO A 72 -10.76 -1.35 2.76
CA PRO A 72 -9.90 -2.53 2.94
C PRO A 72 -9.49 -3.15 1.59
N PRO A 73 -8.36 -3.87 1.54
CA PRO A 73 -8.05 -4.72 0.40
C PRO A 73 -9.10 -5.82 0.24
N GLU A 74 -9.37 -6.21 -1.01
CA GLU A 74 -10.35 -7.26 -1.32
C GLU A 74 -9.93 -8.63 -0.77
N LYS A 75 -8.62 -8.85 -0.70
CA LYS A 75 -8.00 -10.07 -0.19
C LYS A 75 -6.74 -9.72 0.60
N GLU A 76 -6.51 -10.49 1.65
CA GLU A 76 -5.24 -10.53 2.36
C GLU A 76 -4.34 -11.62 1.77
N VAL A 77 -3.03 -11.46 1.90
CA VAL A 77 -2.07 -12.44 1.40
C VAL A 77 -1.98 -13.58 2.40
N GLN A 78 -2.27 -14.79 1.93
CA GLN A 78 -2.19 -16.00 2.74
C GLN A 78 -0.76 -16.22 3.26
N GLY A 79 -0.63 -16.61 4.52
CA GLY A 79 0.66 -16.85 5.19
C GLY A 79 1.24 -15.61 5.86
N LEU A 80 0.54 -14.46 5.83
CA LEU A 80 0.95 -13.23 6.51
C LEU A 80 0.05 -12.86 7.70
N GLU A 81 -0.85 -13.75 8.12
CA GLU A 81 -1.89 -13.49 9.13
C GLU A 81 -1.30 -13.10 10.48
N GLU A 82 -0.20 -13.73 10.90
CA GLU A 82 0.48 -13.43 12.16
C GLU A 82 1.07 -12.02 12.16
N TYR A 83 1.71 -11.61 11.05
CA TYR A 83 2.26 -10.26 10.90
C TYR A 83 1.17 -9.20 10.89
N VAL A 84 0.06 -9.46 10.20
CA VAL A 84 -1.10 -8.56 10.20
C VAL A 84 -1.66 -8.42 11.61
N SER A 85 -1.84 -9.53 12.33
CA SER A 85 -2.37 -9.53 13.70
C SER A 85 -1.45 -8.78 14.66
N TYR A 86 -0.14 -9.03 14.58
CA TYR A 86 0.87 -8.32 15.35
C TYR A 86 0.82 -6.80 15.08
N TYR A 87 0.85 -6.39 13.81
CA TYR A 87 0.84 -4.98 13.44
C TYR A 87 -0.48 -4.28 13.81
N TYR A 88 -1.62 -4.97 13.68
CA TYR A 88 -2.93 -4.43 14.04
C TYR A 88 -3.03 -4.05 15.52
N ASN A 89 -2.40 -4.83 16.40
CA ASN A 89 -2.39 -4.59 17.85
C ASN A 89 -1.38 -3.51 18.28
N LEU A 90 -0.41 -3.19 17.42
CA LEU A 90 0.56 -2.11 17.66
C LEU A 90 0.08 -0.75 17.15
N ALA A 91 -0.56 -0.74 15.99
CA ALA A 91 -1.05 0.45 15.29
C ALA A 91 -2.35 0.96 15.92
#